data_AF-A0A9D3P8L6-F1
#
_entry.id   AF-A0A9D3P8L6-F1
#
_cell.length_a   1.000
_cell.length_b   1.000
_cell.length_c   1.000
_cell.angle_alpha   90.00
_cell.angle_beta   90.00
_cell.angle_gamma   90.00
#
_symmetry.space_group_name_H-M   'P 1'
#
loop_
_entity.id
_entity.type
_entity.pdbx_description
1 polymer ?
#
loop_
_entity_poly.entity_id
_entity_poly.type
_entity_poly.pdbx_seq_one_letter_code
_entity_poly.pdbx_strand_id
1 'polypeptide(L)'
;MDPLGNEASYERRILRNWRNFMKQRGDDDNRATWTVETLQHNKQRDGSSCGVLILKFAEHLLSVGDISAVQTTSDFVTCADCK
;
A
#
# COMPACT_ATOMS: atom_id res chain seq x y z
N MET A 1 -2.37 0.07 0.77
CA MET A 1 -2.60 -0.67 -0.48
C MET A 1 -2.16 -2.10 -0.23
N ASP A 2 -3.11 -3.01 -0.29
CA ASP A 2 -2.92 -4.45 -0.28
C ASP A 2 -3.52 -4.98 -1.58
N PRO A 3 -2.72 -5.56 -2.48
CA PRO A 3 -3.22 -6.05 -3.75
C PRO A 3 -4.38 -7.04 -3.63
N LEU A 4 -4.54 -7.74 -2.50
CA LEU A 4 -5.68 -8.64 -2.28
C LEU A 4 -6.97 -7.93 -1.84
N GLY A 5 -6.90 -6.67 -1.41
CA GLY A 5 -8.06 -5.87 -1.01
C GLY A 5 -8.61 -6.22 0.36
N ASN A 6 -7.76 -6.63 1.32
CA ASN A 6 -8.17 -7.00 2.68
C ASN A 6 -7.96 -5.88 3.72
N GLU A 7 -7.74 -4.63 3.30
CA GLU A 7 -7.32 -3.51 4.16
C GLU A 7 -8.21 -3.31 5.38
N ALA A 8 -9.53 -3.34 5.16
CA ALA A 8 -10.52 -3.14 6.22
C ALA A 8 -10.36 -4.12 7.39
N SER A 9 -9.80 -5.31 7.16
CA SER A 9 -9.62 -6.33 8.20
C SER A 9 -8.52 -5.99 9.20
N TYR A 10 -7.56 -5.12 8.84
CA TYR A 10 -6.38 -4.84 9.66
C TYR A 10 -5.99 -3.36 9.75
N GLU A 11 -6.75 -2.44 9.15
CA GLU A 11 -6.50 -0.99 9.16
C GLU A 11 -6.20 -0.45 10.57
N ARG A 12 -7.08 -0.74 11.54
CA ARG A 12 -6.90 -0.32 12.94
C ARG A 12 -5.62 -0.86 13.57
N ARG A 13 -5.24 -2.09 13.20
CA ARG A 13 -4.01 -2.75 13.69
C ARG A 13 -2.78 -2.09 13.07
N ILE A 14 -2.80 -1.76 11.78
CA ILE A 14 -1.72 -1.03 11.11
C ILE A 14 -1.52 0.33 11.77
N LEU A 15 -2.58 1.13 11.92
CA LEU A 15 -2.47 2.46 12.51
C LEU A 15 -1.91 2.41 13.94
N ARG A 16 -2.40 1.48 14.77
CA ARG A 16 -1.89 1.30 16.13
C ARG A 16 -0.41 0.91 16.15
N ASN A 17 0.00 -0.04 15.31
CA ASN A 17 1.38 -0.48 15.25
C ASN A 17 2.31 0.63 14.76
N TRP A 18 1.88 1.41 13.75
CA TRP A 18 2.62 2.57 13.25
C TRP A 18 2.81 3.64 14.33
N ARG A 19 1.74 3.99 15.02
CA ARG A 19 1.77 4.94 16.14
C ARG A 19 2.71 4.48 17.27
N ASN A 20 2.70 3.19 17.60
CA ASN A 20 3.62 2.62 18.59
C ASN A 20 5.08 2.67 18.11
N PHE A 21 5.33 2.43 16.82
CA PHE A 21 6.65 2.56 16.23
C PHE A 21 7.16 4.00 16.29
N MET A 22 6.36 4.99 15.94
CA MET A 22 6.73 6.41 16.02
C MET A 22 7.05 6.84 17.46
N LYS A 23 6.29 6.34 18.45
CA LYS A 23 6.61 6.53 19.88
C LYS A 23 8.03 6.03 20.20
N GLN A 24 8.39 4.84 19.75
CA GLN A 24 9.72 4.26 20.00
C GLN A 24 10.84 5.06 19.33
N ARG A 25 10.52 5.84 18.28
CA ARG A 25 11.45 6.72 17.57
C ARG A 25 11.58 8.11 18.21
N GLY A 26 10.85 8.39 19.29
CA GLY A 26 10.86 9.69 19.98
C GLY A 26 9.90 10.73 19.41
N ASP A 27 9.02 10.34 18.47
CA ASP A 27 8.03 11.24 17.85
C ASP A 27 6.65 11.06 18.52
N ASP A 28 6.59 11.27 19.84
CA ASP A 28 5.36 11.07 20.62
C ASP A 28 4.32 12.16 20.34
N ASP A 29 4.79 13.40 20.14
CA ASP A 29 3.94 14.58 19.95
C ASP A 29 3.12 14.50 18.66
N ASN A 30 3.71 13.99 17.57
CA ASN A 30 3.01 13.86 16.28
C ASN A 30 2.34 12.50 16.09
N ARG A 31 2.49 11.54 17.02
CA ARG A 31 1.92 10.19 16.87
C ARG A 31 0.43 10.21 16.54
N ALA A 32 -0.34 11.07 17.19
CA ALA A 32 -1.80 11.08 17.07
C ALA A 32 -2.30 11.64 15.73
N THR A 33 -1.47 12.41 15.00
CA THR A 33 -1.85 13.05 13.73
C THR A 33 -1.84 12.08 12.56
N TRP A 34 -1.09 10.98 12.66
CA TRP A 34 -1.05 9.95 11.64
C TRP A 34 -2.42 9.30 11.42
N THR A 35 -2.81 9.18 10.16
CA THR A 35 -4.00 8.48 9.68
C THR A 35 -3.60 7.32 8.77
N VAL A 36 -4.56 6.44 8.47
CA VAL A 36 -4.42 5.43 7.42
C VAL A 36 -5.50 5.68 6.40
N GLU A 37 -5.14 5.59 5.13
CA GLU A 37 -6.07 5.67 4.02
C GLU A 37 -5.91 4.44 3.12
N THR A 38 -7.04 3.95 2.61
CA THR A 38 -7.06 2.91 1.59
C THR A 38 -7.14 3.58 0.23
N LEU A 39 -6.08 3.45 -0.57
CA LEU A 39 -6.07 3.94 -1.94
C LEU A 39 -7.03 3.11 -2.80
N GLN A 40 -7.60 3.72 -3.83
CA GLN A 40 -8.31 2.96 -4.85
C GLN A 40 -7.30 2.19 -5.68
N HIS A 41 -7.47 0.86 -5.77
CA HIS A 41 -6.63 0.03 -6.61
C HIS A 41 -7.36 -1.19 -7.16
N ASN A 42 -6.83 -1.72 -8.26
CA ASN A 42 -7.27 -3.01 -8.75
C ASN A 42 -6.81 -4.13 -7.81
N LYS A 43 -7.67 -5.13 -7.63
CA LYS A 43 -7.33 -6.33 -6.88
C LYS A 43 -6.53 -7.28 -7.76
N GLN A 44 -5.51 -7.89 -7.19
CA GLN A 44 -4.79 -8.97 -7.84
C GLN A 44 -5.73 -10.16 -8.08
N ARG A 45 -5.49 -10.89 -9.18
CA ARG A 45 -6.33 -12.02 -9.60
C ARG A 45 -5.72 -13.37 -9.22
N ASP A 46 -4.44 -13.40 -8.88
CA ASP A 46 -3.69 -14.60 -8.55
C ASP A 46 -3.12 -14.53 -7.11
N GLY A 47 -2.44 -15.60 -6.69
CA GLY A 47 -1.83 -15.73 -5.37
C GLY A 47 -0.35 -15.34 -5.27
N SER A 48 0.27 -14.85 -6.35
CA SER A 48 1.73 -14.68 -6.48
C SER A 48 2.18 -13.27 -6.86
N SER A 49 1.30 -12.45 -7.43
CA SER A 49 1.63 -11.15 -8.03
C SER A 49 1.72 -10.01 -7.01
N CYS A 50 1.40 -10.23 -5.73
CA CYS A 50 1.33 -9.17 -4.72
C CYS A 50 2.62 -8.36 -4.62
N GLY A 51 3.78 -9.04 -4.63
CA GLY A 51 5.09 -8.38 -4.58
C GLY A 51 5.35 -7.49 -5.79
N VAL A 52 5.08 -7.98 -7.00
CA VAL A 52 5.27 -7.22 -8.25
C VAL A 52 4.37 -5.99 -8.27
N LEU A 53 3.11 -6.13 -7.86
CA LEU A 53 2.15 -5.04 -7.83
C LEU A 53 2.53 -3.95 -6.82
N ILE A 54 3.05 -4.31 -5.64
CA ILE A 54 3.58 -3.34 -4.66
C ILE A 54 4.81 -2.61 -5.21
N LEU A 55 5.71 -3.33 -5.89
CA LEU A 55 6.90 -2.70 -6.47
C LEU A 55 6.54 -1.73 -7.61
N LYS A 56 5.58 -2.09 -8.47
CA LYS A 56 5.06 -1.19 -9.51
C LYS A 56 4.38 0.05 -8.94
N PHE A 57 3.61 -0.11 -7.87
CA PHE A 57 3.06 1.01 -7.13
C PHE A 57 4.17 1.94 -6.60
N ALA A 58 5.20 1.38 -5.96
CA ALA A 58 6.31 2.16 -5.41
C ALA A 58 7.12 2.88 -6.50
N GLU A 59 7.41 2.20 -7.62
CA GLU A 59 8.08 2.77 -8.80
C GLU A 59 7.30 4.00 -9.31
N HIS A 60 5.99 3.86 -9.49
CA HIS A 60 5.15 4.94 -10.00
C HIS A 60 5.02 6.10 -9.00
N LEU A 61 4.86 5.80 -7.71
CA LEU A 61 4.84 6.82 -6.65
C LEU A 61 6.13 7.64 -6.64
N LEU A 62 7.28 6.99 -6.75
CA LEU A 62 8.58 7.67 -6.80
C LEU A 62 8.76 8.49 -8.08
N SER A 63 8.19 8.05 -9.20
CA SER A 63 8.25 8.77 -10.48
C SER A 63 7.38 10.02 -10.48
N VAL A 64 6.19 9.98 -9.86
CA VAL A 64 5.21 11.08 -9.90
C VAL A 64 5.37 12.02 -8.72
N GLY A 65 5.78 11.51 -7.56
CA GLY A 65 5.92 12.28 -6.32
C GLY A 65 4.60 12.61 -5.61
N ASP A 66 3.47 12.12 -6.12
CA ASP A 66 2.14 12.32 -5.55
C ASP A 66 1.36 11.00 -5.53
N ILE A 67 0.94 10.60 -4.33
CA ILE A 67 0.20 9.36 -4.10
C ILE A 67 -1.20 9.38 -4.72
N SER A 68 -1.83 10.55 -4.83
CA SER A 68 -3.17 10.71 -5.40
C SER A 68 -3.19 10.48 -6.91
N ALA A 69 -2.04 10.64 -7.56
CA ALA A 69 -1.85 10.44 -8.99
C ALA A 69 -1.45 9.00 -9.36
N VAL A 70 -1.21 8.12 -8.37
CA VAL A 70 -0.78 6.74 -8.64
C VAL A 70 -1.95 5.87 -9.08
N GLN A 71 -1.96 5.52 -10.36
CA GLN A 71 -2.91 4.55 -10.90
C GLN A 71 -2.35 3.13 -10.82
N THR A 72 -3.14 2.21 -10.26
CA THR A 72 -2.82 0.78 -10.22
C THR A 72 -3.69 0.06 -11.26
N THR A 73 -3.46 0.32 -12.55
CA THR A 73 -4.24 -0.31 -13.63
C THR A 73 -3.97 -1.83 -13.72
N SER A 74 -4.93 -2.59 -14.26
CA SER A 74 -4.83 -4.06 -14.36
C SER A 74 -3.74 -4.54 -15.33
N ASP A 75 -3.13 -3.64 -16.10
CA ASP A 75 -2.14 -3.98 -17.14
C ASP A 75 -0.82 -4.48 -16.57
N PHE A 76 -0.59 -4.33 -15.26
CA PHE A 76 0.58 -4.92 -14.58
C PHE A 76 0.49 -6.45 -14.42
N VAL A 77 -0.69 -7.06 -14.63
CA VAL A 77 -0.96 -8.49 -14.38
C VAL A 77 -0.68 -9.38 -15.61
N THR A 78 -0.56 -8.81 -16.82
CA THR A 78 -0.48 -9.61 -18.05
C THR A 78 0.87 -10.26 -18.32
N CYS A 79 1.89 -10.03 -17.49
CA CYS A 79 3.25 -10.55 -17.71
C CYS A 79 3.63 -11.75 -16.82
N ALA A 80 2.75 -12.22 -15.94
CA ALA A 80 3.01 -13.39 -15.08
C ALA A 80 2.56 -14.73 -15.71
N ASP A 81 1.73 -14.69 -16.75
CA ASP A 81 1.13 -15.87 -17.39
C ASP A 81 1.81 -16.30 -18.71
N CYS A 82 2.94 -15.69 -19.09
CA CYS A 82 3.78 -16.25 -20.16
C CYS A 82 4.64 -17.39 -19.60
N LYS A 83 4.04 -18.58 -19.53
CA LYS A 83 4.77 -19.85 -19.61
C LYS A 83 4.66 -20.42 -21.01
#